data_AF-A0A831VAR7-F1
#
_entry.id   AF-A0A831VAR7-F1
#
_cell.length_a   1.000
_cell.length_b   1.000
_cell.length_c   1.000
_cell.angle_alpha   90.00
_cell.angle_beta   90.00
_cell.angle_gamma   90.00
#
_symmetry.space_group_name_H-M   'P 1'
#
loop_
_entity.id
_entity.type
_entity.pdbx_description
1 polymer ?
#
loop_
_entity_poly.entity_id
_entity_poly.type
_entity_poly.pdbx_seq_one_letter_code
_entity_poly.pdbx_strand_id
1 'polypeptide(L)'
;MVAAALFIALFLAVLVLLVLAGYLFSPRRPSEVKERRFEAGGPPYGPVQRRLLMQYFGYIYLVTAVEAVMGLALVAVLTAHAGRAALIPLAAALALTLMAIAAIAWRYFKLLADVRRWS
;
A
#
# COMPACT_ATOMS: atom_id res chain seq x y z
N MET A 1 -14.44 15.28 15.11
CA MET A 1 -14.54 13.92 14.52
C MET A 1 -15.70 13.77 13.54
N VAL A 2 -16.91 14.22 13.87
CA VAL A 2 -18.09 14.13 12.97
C VAL A 2 -17.86 14.80 11.62
N ALA A 3 -17.28 16.01 11.58
CA ALA A 3 -16.98 16.71 10.33
C ALA A 3 -16.00 15.95 9.41
N ALA A 4 -14.97 15.32 9.98
CA ALA A 4 -14.01 14.52 9.21
C ALA A 4 -14.67 13.26 8.64
N ALA A 5 -15.51 12.57 9.44
CA ALA A 5 -16.26 11.41 8.98
C ALA A 5 -17.24 11.78 7.84
N LEU A 6 -17.94 12.90 7.98
CA LEU A 6 -18.84 13.42 6.94
C LEU A 6 -18.09 13.77 5.66
N PHE A 7 -16.93 14.43 5.77
CA PHE A 7 -16.10 14.75 4.62
C PHE A 7 -15.65 13.49 3.89
N ILE A 8 -15.12 12.48 4.60
CA ILE A 8 -14.68 11.22 4.00
C ILE A 8 -15.84 10.50 3.31
N ALA A 9 -17.00 10.42 3.98
CA ALA A 9 -18.18 9.78 3.42
C ALA A 9 -18.66 10.47 2.14
N LEU A 10 -18.74 11.81 2.15
CA LEU A 10 -19.14 12.60 1.00
C LEU A 10 -18.13 12.45 -0.15
N PHE A 11 -16.83 12.51 0.15
CA PHE A 11 -15.78 12.35 -0.84
C PHE A 11 -15.86 11.00 -1.55
N LEU A 12 -16.00 9.90 -0.78
CA LEU A 12 -16.17 8.57 -1.35
C LEU A 12 -17.45 8.45 -2.17
N ALA A 13 -18.56 9.02 -1.68
CA ALA A 13 -19.83 9.03 -2.41
C ALA A 13 -19.71 9.76 -3.75
N VAL A 14 -19.02 10.91 -3.79
CA VAL A 14 -18.76 11.66 -5.03
C VAL A 14 -17.89 10.86 -5.99
N LEU A 15 -16.84 10.19 -5.52
CA LEU A 15 -16.00 9.33 -6.37
C LEU A 15 -16.81 8.17 -6.98
N VAL A 16 -17.67 7.53 -6.20
CA VAL A 16 -18.56 6.47 -6.71
C VAL A 16 -19.54 7.04 -7.73
N LEU A 17 -20.16 8.18 -7.45
CA LEU A 17 -21.07 8.85 -8.38
C LEU A 17 -20.37 9.22 -9.69
N LEU A 18 -19.12 9.65 -9.66
CA LEU A 18 -18.33 9.96 -10.85
C LEU A 18 -18.13 8.72 -11.73
N VAL A 19 -17.79 7.57 -11.14
CA VAL A 19 -17.66 6.31 -11.86
C VAL A 19 -19.01 5.89 -12.46
N LEU A 20 -20.09 5.96 -11.67
CA LEU A 20 -21.44 5.61 -12.13
C LEU A 20 -21.91 6.52 -13.29
N ALA A 21 -21.67 7.82 -13.20
CA ALA A 21 -21.94 8.76 -14.28
C ALA A 21 -21.17 8.37 -15.55
N GLY A 22 -19.89 8.01 -15.42
CA GLY A 22 -19.09 7.49 -16.54
C GLY A 22 -19.75 6.28 -17.21
N TYR A 23 -20.23 5.31 -16.44
CA TYR A 23 -20.91 4.12 -16.99
C TYR A 23 -22.31 4.39 -17.56
N LEU A 24 -23.02 5.38 -17.02
CA LEU A 24 -24.38 5.71 -17.43
C LEU A 24 -24.40 6.53 -18.71
N PHE A 25 -23.49 7.48 -18.85
CA PHE A 25 -23.45 8.41 -19.98
C PHE A 25 -22.49 8.01 -21.10
N SER A 26 -21.64 6.98 -20.91
CA SER A 26 -20.71 6.52 -21.95
C SER A 26 -21.40 5.68 -23.05
N PRO A 27 -21.12 5.92 -24.34
CA PRO A 27 -21.59 5.07 -25.44
C PRO A 27 -21.08 3.63 -25.32
N ARG A 28 -22.00 2.67 -25.20
CA ARG A 28 -21.67 1.23 -25.13
C ARG A 28 -21.56 0.61 -26.52
N ARG A 29 -20.42 0.81 -27.19
CA ARG A 29 -20.12 0.22 -28.51
C ARG A 29 -18.88 -0.68 -28.44
N PRO A 30 -18.97 -1.86 -27.81
CA PRO A 30 -17.88 -2.83 -27.81
C PRO A 30 -17.58 -3.28 -29.24
N SER A 31 -16.31 -3.53 -29.52
CA SER A 31 -15.89 -4.18 -30.76
C SER A 31 -14.63 -4.99 -30.47
N GLU A 32 -14.42 -6.04 -31.24
CA GLU A 32 -13.26 -6.92 -31.08
C GLU A 32 -11.94 -6.12 -31.09
N VAL A 33 -11.84 -5.13 -31.98
CA VAL A 33 -10.67 -4.24 -32.08
C VAL A 33 -10.46 -3.40 -30.81
N LYS A 34 -11.52 -2.95 -30.14
CA LYS A 34 -11.43 -2.14 -28.90
C LYS A 34 -11.12 -2.97 -27.65
N GLU A 35 -11.43 -4.25 -27.67
CA GLU A 35 -11.21 -5.18 -26.56
C GLU A 35 -9.84 -5.89 -26.63
N ARG A 36 -9.20 -5.88 -27.80
CA ARG A 36 -7.84 -6.38 -28.00
C ARG A 36 -6.83 -5.56 -27.17
N ARG A 37 -5.83 -6.25 -26.62
CA ARG A 37 -4.74 -5.60 -25.87
C ARG A 37 -3.86 -4.76 -26.80
N PHE A 38 -3.23 -3.75 -26.21
CA PHE A 38 -2.36 -2.78 -26.88
C PHE A 38 -1.19 -3.45 -27.64
N GLU A 39 -0.62 -2.72 -28.59
CA GLU A 39 0.53 -3.04 -29.47
C GLU A 39 0.33 -3.96 -30.69
N ALA A 40 -0.58 -4.93 -30.70
CA ALA A 40 -0.92 -5.68 -31.95
C ALA A 40 -2.17 -6.56 -31.88
N GLY A 41 -2.92 -6.57 -30.77
CA GLY A 41 -4.04 -7.51 -30.60
C GLY A 41 -3.63 -8.99 -30.53
N GLY A 42 -2.33 -9.29 -30.46
CA GLY A 42 -1.83 -10.59 -30.07
C GLY A 42 -2.07 -10.80 -28.56
N PRO A 43 -2.59 -11.97 -28.14
CA PRO A 43 -2.55 -12.35 -26.74
C PRO A 43 -1.12 -12.27 -26.21
N PRO A 44 -0.93 -11.94 -24.92
CA PRO A 44 0.39 -11.96 -24.30
C PRO A 44 0.84 -13.42 -24.23
N TYR A 45 1.54 -13.87 -25.28
CA TYR A 45 2.09 -15.21 -25.35
C TYR A 45 3.51 -15.21 -24.79
N GLY A 46 3.86 -16.31 -24.14
CA GLY A 46 5.20 -16.57 -23.64
C GLY A 46 5.31 -16.51 -22.12
N PRO A 47 6.40 -17.09 -21.58
CA PRO A 47 6.69 -17.02 -20.17
C PRO A 47 6.93 -15.57 -19.75
N VAL A 48 6.60 -15.24 -18.49
CA VAL A 48 6.87 -13.93 -17.90
C VAL A 48 8.37 -13.63 -18.04
N GLN A 49 8.72 -12.76 -19.00
CA GLN A 49 10.13 -12.51 -19.36
C GLN A 49 10.91 -11.87 -18.21
N ARG A 50 10.25 -11.04 -17.40
CA ARG A 50 10.83 -10.43 -16.20
C ARG A 50 9.75 -10.27 -15.13
N ARG A 51 10.02 -10.73 -13.92
CA ARG A 51 9.25 -10.29 -12.74
C ARG A 51 9.63 -8.83 -12.50
N LEU A 52 8.68 -7.91 -12.63
CA LEU A 52 8.92 -6.49 -12.35
C LEU A 52 9.56 -6.34 -10.97
N LEU A 53 10.66 -5.59 -10.88
CA LEU A 53 11.34 -5.21 -9.63
C LEU A 53 10.46 -4.36 -8.68
N MET A 54 9.17 -4.18 -9.00
CA MET A 54 8.19 -3.49 -8.15
C MET A 54 7.99 -4.14 -6.77
N GLN A 55 8.51 -5.36 -6.55
CA GLN A 55 8.59 -5.95 -5.22
C GLN A 55 9.36 -5.09 -4.20
N TYR A 56 10.34 -4.29 -4.63
CA TYR A 56 11.17 -3.50 -3.71
C TYR A 56 10.55 -2.17 -3.29
N PHE A 57 9.61 -1.61 -4.07
CA PHE A 57 8.97 -0.34 -3.71
C PHE A 57 8.09 -0.47 -2.47
N GLY A 58 7.38 -1.59 -2.32
CA GLY A 58 6.59 -1.85 -1.12
C GLY A 58 7.43 -1.92 0.14
N TYR A 59 8.66 -2.45 0.06
CA TYR A 59 9.60 -2.48 1.18
C TYR A 59 10.07 -1.08 1.57
N ILE A 60 10.49 -0.27 0.59
CA ILE A 60 10.95 1.10 0.83
C ILE A 60 9.82 1.91 1.47
N TYR A 61 8.60 1.82 0.93
CA TYR A 61 7.44 2.50 1.51
C TYR A 61 7.10 2.03 2.91
N LEU A 62 7.16 0.72 3.17
CA LEU A 62 6.90 0.17 4.51
C LEU A 62 7.92 0.71 5.53
N VAL A 63 9.22 0.64 5.21
CA VAL A 63 10.27 1.14 6.11
C VAL A 63 10.11 2.63 6.35
N THR A 64 9.88 3.41 5.29
CA THR A 64 9.72 4.88 5.39
C THR A 64 8.48 5.27 6.18
N ALA A 65 7.34 4.60 5.95
CA ALA A 65 6.10 4.86 6.68
C ALA A 65 6.22 4.50 8.15
N VAL A 66 6.87 3.37 8.45
CA VAL A 66 7.16 2.97 9.82
C VAL A 66 8.07 4.00 10.50
N GLU A 67 9.17 4.38 9.86
CA GLU A 67 10.09 5.40 10.39
C GLU A 67 9.36 6.72 10.71
N ALA A 68 8.52 7.21 9.80
CA ALA A 68 7.74 8.42 10.01
C ALA A 68 6.75 8.30 11.19
N VAL A 69 6.02 7.18 11.28
CA VAL A 69 5.09 6.93 12.39
C VAL A 69 5.85 6.85 13.72
N MET A 70 7.01 6.20 13.74
CA MET A 70 7.85 6.10 14.92
C MET A 70 8.40 7.46 15.37
N GLY A 71 8.86 8.29 14.42
CA GLY A 71 9.31 9.64 14.69
C GLY A 71 8.20 10.51 15.31
N LEU A 72 6.99 10.44 14.73
CA LEU A 72 5.82 11.16 15.26
C LEU A 72 5.41 10.67 16.65
N ALA A 73 5.44 9.34 16.89
CA ALA A 73 5.14 8.77 18.19
C ALA A 73 6.16 9.20 19.27
N LEU A 74 7.46 9.22 18.92
CA LEU A 74 8.52 9.70 19.80
C LEU A 74 8.31 11.17 20.16
N VAL A 75 8.07 12.03 19.16
CA VAL A 75 7.79 13.45 19.38
C VAL A 75 6.56 13.63 20.26
N ALA A 76 5.47 12.91 20.00
CA ALA A 76 4.25 12.97 20.79
C ALA A 76 4.50 12.62 22.26
N VAL A 77 5.35 11.64 22.55
CA VAL A 77 5.66 11.23 23.93
C VAL A 77 6.60 12.20 24.62
N LEU A 78 7.62 12.71 23.92
CA LEU A 78 8.54 13.70 24.48
C LEU A 78 7.86 15.05 24.76
N THR A 79 6.80 15.37 24.02
CA THR A 79 6.03 16.61 24.18
C THR A 79 4.78 16.44 25.06
N ALA A 80 4.32 15.21 25.28
CA ALA A 80 3.25 14.93 26.22
C ALA A 80 3.68 15.27 27.65
N HIS A 81 2.86 16.05 28.36
CA HIS A 81 3.05 16.34 29.79
C HIS A 81 2.80 15.10 30.69
N ALA A 82 2.78 13.90 30.10
CA ALA A 82 2.52 12.62 30.76
C ALA A 82 3.73 12.07 31.53
N GLY A 83 4.91 12.70 31.42
CA GLY A 83 6.12 12.31 32.15
C GLY A 83 6.57 10.88 31.84
N ARG A 84 7.31 10.24 32.75
CA ARG A 84 7.90 8.90 32.55
C ARG A 84 6.86 7.79 32.29
N ALA A 85 5.59 8.02 32.63
CA ALA A 85 4.52 7.05 32.41
C ALA A 85 4.24 6.79 30.91
N ALA A 86 4.52 7.77 30.03
CA ALA A 86 4.36 7.61 28.58
C ALA A 86 5.50 6.81 27.92
N LEU A 87 6.60 6.53 28.62
CA LEU A 87 7.74 5.79 28.08
C LEU A 87 7.46 4.29 27.90
N ILE A 88 6.64 3.71 28.78
CA ILE A 88 6.27 2.29 28.73
C ILE A 88 5.44 1.97 27.47
N PRO A 89 4.31 2.67 27.19
CA PRO A 89 3.55 2.42 25.95
C PRO A 89 4.36 2.78 24.69
N LEU A 90 5.24 3.77 24.74
CA LEU A 90 6.14 4.09 23.62
C LEU A 90 7.13 2.95 23.34
N ALA A 91 7.79 2.43 24.38
CA ALA A 91 8.73 1.32 24.27
C ALA A 91 8.04 0.05 23.74
N ALA A 92 6.82 -0.21 24.19
CA ALA A 92 6.00 -1.31 23.67
C ALA A 92 5.64 -1.11 22.19
N ALA A 93 5.23 0.10 21.78
CA ALA A 93 4.94 0.42 20.38
C ALA A 93 6.20 0.30 19.50
N LEU A 94 7.36 0.76 19.97
CA LEU A 94 8.68 0.60 19.35
C LEU A 94 9.00 -0.89 19.12
N ALA A 95 8.93 -1.68 20.18
CA ALA A 95 9.25 -3.10 20.13
C ALA A 95 8.32 -3.85 19.17
N LEU A 96 7.01 -3.59 19.22
CA LEU A 96 6.02 -4.22 18.35
C LEU A 96 6.28 -3.87 16.87
N THR A 97 6.61 -2.61 16.60
CA THR A 97 6.84 -2.11 15.24
C THR A 97 8.14 -2.68 14.65
N LEU A 98 9.22 -2.72 15.43
CA LEU A 98 10.47 -3.36 15.02
C LEU A 98 10.29 -4.86 14.78
N MET A 99 9.49 -5.54 15.62
CA MET A 99 9.15 -6.95 15.43
C MET A 99 8.35 -7.18 14.15
N ALA A 100 7.40 -6.31 13.84
CA ALA A 100 6.64 -6.37 12.58
C ALA A 100 7.54 -6.16 11.36
N ILE A 101 8.45 -5.17 11.39
CA ILE A 101 9.45 -4.97 10.33
C ILE A 101 10.32 -6.22 10.18
N ALA A 102 10.85 -6.76 11.27
CA ALA A 102 11.71 -7.93 11.25
C ALA A 102 10.99 -9.17 10.67
N ALA A 103 9.73 -9.39 11.05
CA ALA A 103 8.91 -10.49 10.53
C ALA A 103 8.64 -10.35 9.03
N ILE A 104 8.32 -9.14 8.57
CA ILE A 104 8.12 -8.85 7.14
C ILE A 104 9.43 -9.04 6.39
N ALA A 105 10.52 -8.42 6.85
CA ALA A 105 11.84 -8.57 6.24
C ALA A 105 12.24 -10.04 6.13
N TRP A 106 12.09 -10.83 7.20
CA TRP A 106 12.37 -12.26 7.21
C TRP A 106 11.57 -13.03 6.15
N ARG A 107 10.26 -12.77 6.05
CA ARG A 107 9.40 -13.41 5.05
C ARG A 107 9.83 -13.07 3.63
N TYR A 108 10.22 -11.83 3.37
CA TYR A 108 10.70 -11.40 2.06
C TYR A 108 12.09 -11.96 1.73
N PHE A 109 13.01 -12.03 2.69
CA PHE A 109 14.31 -12.70 2.51
C PHE A 109 14.13 -14.18 2.16
N LYS A 110 13.21 -14.88 2.84
CA LYS A 110 12.88 -16.28 2.51
C LYS A 110 12.33 -16.41 1.08
N LEU A 111 11.42 -15.51 0.70
CA LEU A 111 10.84 -15.51 -0.65
C LEU A 111 11.90 -15.25 -1.74
N LEU A 112 12.85 -14.34 -1.51
CA LEU A 112 13.97 -14.10 -2.41
C LEU A 112 14.94 -15.30 -2.47
N ALA A 113 15.19 -15.96 -1.34
CA ALA A 113 16.02 -17.17 -1.28
C ALA A 113 15.38 -18.35 -2.03
N ASP A 114 14.06 -18.50 -1.93
CA ASP A 114 13.29 -19.53 -2.66
C ASP A 114 13.27 -19.26 -4.17
N VAL A 115 13.15 -18.00 -4.59
CA VAL A 115 13.24 -17.62 -6.01
C VAL A 115 14.60 -17.96 -6.62
N ARG A 116 15.71 -17.77 -5.87
CA ARG A 116 17.07 -18.11 -6.32
C ARG A 116 17.29 -19.62 -6.50
N ARG A 117 16.45 -20.47 -5.90
CA ARG A 117 16.48 -21.93 -6.09
C ARG A 117 15.76 -22.39 -7.36
N TRP A 118 14.94 -21.52 -7.96
CA TRP A 118 14.08 -21.83 -9.11
C TRP A 118 14.55 -21.16 -10.40
N SER A 119 15.61 -20.34 -10.35
CA SER A 119 16.36 -19.81 -11.50
C SER A 119 17.56 -20.68 -11.81
#